data_AF-A0A8S2ZTV0-F1
#
_entry.id   AF-A0A8S2ZTV0-F1
#
_cell.length_a   1.000
_cell.length_b   1.000
_cell.length_c   1.000
_cell.angle_alpha   90.00
_cell.angle_beta   90.00
_cell.angle_gamma   90.00
#
_symmetry.space_group_name_H-M   'P 1'
#
loop_
_entity.id
_entity.type
_entity.pdbx_description
1 polymer ?
#
loop_
_entity_poly.entity_id
_entity_poly.type
_entity_poly.pdbx_seq_one_letter_code
_entity_poly.pdbx_strand_id
1 'polypeptide(L)' 'QYEPVQVRVVRQFQRLGVVQANPQAYLQQYGVQLLDASTLAQQARSAGVVEDI' A
#
# COMPACT_ATOMS: atom_id res chain seq x y z
N GLN A 1 2.92 -26.23 -18.46
CA GLN A 1 3.51 -24.88 -18.24
C GLN A 1 2.98 -24.36 -16.92
N TYR A 2 3.84 -24.21 -15.91
CA TYR A 2 3.46 -23.57 -14.64
C TYR A 2 3.28 -22.08 -14.91
N GLU A 3 2.08 -21.54 -14.73
CA GLU A 3 1.92 -20.09 -14.69
C GLU A 3 2.72 -19.55 -13.49
N PRO A 4 3.59 -18.54 -13.68
CA PRO A 4 4.31 -17.95 -12.56
C PRO A 4 3.32 -17.46 -11.51
N VAL A 5 3.59 -17.70 -10.23
CA VAL A 5 2.72 -17.31 -9.10
C VAL A 5 2.21 -15.87 -9.23
N GLN A 6 3.05 -14.97 -9.74
CA GLN A 6 2.70 -13.58 -10.04
C GLN A 6 1.47 -13.42 -10.94
N VAL A 7 1.31 -14.25 -11.98
CA VAL A 7 0.17 -14.17 -12.91
C VAL A 7 -1.14 -14.54 -12.22
N ARG A 8 -1.13 -15.58 -11.36
CA ARG A 8 -2.31 -15.97 -10.59
C ARG A 8 -2.74 -14.89 -9.61
N VAL A 9 -1.77 -14.28 -8.94
CA VAL A 9 -1.99 -13.18 -7.99
C VAL A 9 -2.61 -11.98 -8.71
N VAL A 10 -2.02 -11.54 -9.84
CA VAL A 10 -2.54 -10.41 -10.63
C VAL A 10 -3.96 -10.66 -11.10
N ARG A 11 -4.27 -11.86 -11.64
CA ARG A 11 -5.64 -12.19 -12.07
C ARG A 11 -6.64 -12.21 -10.93
N GLN A 12 -6.24 -12.68 -9.75
CA GLN A 12 -7.12 -12.70 -8.59
C GLN A 12 -7.46 -11.27 -8.13
N PHE A 13 -6.48 -10.36 -8.11
CA PHE A 13 -6.71 -8.95 -7.82
C PHE A 13 -7.62 -8.28 -8.85
N GLN A 14 -7.39 -8.54 -10.15
CA GLN A 14 -8.25 -8.03 -11.21
C GLN A 14 -9.72 -8.48 -11.06
N ARG A 15 -9.97 -9.73 -10.66
CA ARG A 15 -11.34 -10.25 -10.41
C ARG A 15 -12.03 -9.55 -9.24
N LEU A 16 -11.25 -9.06 -8.27
CA LEU A 16 -11.76 -8.29 -7.13
C LEU A 16 -11.96 -6.80 -7.46
N GLY A 17 -11.79 -6.40 -8.73
CA GLY A 17 -11.89 -5.01 -9.17
C GLY A 17 -10.65 -4.17 -8.84
N VAL A 18 -9.58 -4.80 -8.35
CA VAL A 18 -8.31 -4.11 -8.07
C VAL A 18 -7.57 -3.95 -9.40
N VAL A 19 -7.49 -2.71 -9.87
CA VAL A 19 -6.76 -2.34 -11.08
C VAL A 19 -5.36 -1.86 -10.71
N GLN A 20 -4.40 -2.12 -11.60
CA GLN A 20 -3.05 -1.58 -11.43
C GLN A 20 -3.11 -0.06 -11.56
N ALA A 21 -2.82 0.65 -10.48
CA ALA A 21 -2.76 2.10 -10.49
C ALA A 21 -1.44 2.56 -11.11
N ASN A 22 -1.49 3.64 -11.89
CA ASN A 22 -0.27 4.34 -12.31
C ASN A 22 0.38 4.96 -11.05
N PRO A 23 1.65 4.64 -10.74
CA PRO A 23 2.32 5.16 -9.54
C PRO A 23 2.36 6.69 -9.46
N GLN A 24 2.56 7.38 -10.59
CA GLN A 24 2.55 8.84 -10.66
C GLN A 24 1.17 9.41 -10.33
N ALA A 25 0.12 8.81 -10.91
CA ALA A 25 -1.26 9.25 -10.65
C ALA A 25 -1.66 8.99 -9.19
N TYR A 26 -1.23 7.86 -8.63
CA TYR A 26 -1.46 7.54 -7.21
C TYR A 26 -0.79 8.56 -6.29
N LEU A 27 0.46 8.93 -6.56
CA LEU A 27 1.16 9.96 -5.78
C LEU A 27 0.55 11.35 -5.96
N GLN A 28 0.03 11.70 -7.14
CA GLN A 28 -0.68 12.97 -7.31
C GLN A 28 -2.00 13.01 -6.52
N GLN A 29 -2.73 11.89 -6.50
CA GLN A 29 -4.04 11.82 -5.88
C GLN A 29 -3.98 11.64 -4.35
N TYR A 30 -3.00 10.87 -3.87
CA TYR A 30 -2.90 10.46 -2.46
C TYR A 30 -1.57 10.86 -1.82
N GLY A 31 -0.59 11.39 -2.56
CA GLY A 31 0.73 11.75 -2.02
C GLY A 31 0.68 12.80 -0.92
N VAL A 32 -0.33 13.66 -0.91
CA VAL A 32 -0.58 14.64 0.16
C VAL A 32 -1.16 13.98 1.42
N GLN A 33 -1.89 12.87 1.25
CA GLN A 33 -2.53 12.10 2.34
C GLN A 33 -1.65 10.96 2.85
N LEU A 34 -0.63 10.57 2.09
CA LEU A 34 0.46 9.72 2.54
C LEU A 34 1.20 10.49 3.63
N LEU A 35 0.76 10.26 4.88
CA LEU A 35 1.48 10.73 6.05
C LEU A 35 2.93 10.29 5.90
N ASP A 36 3.84 11.26 6.04
CA ASP A 36 5.26 10.94 6.14
C ASP A 36 5.44 9.89 7.25
N ALA A 37 6.29 8.88 7.00
CA ALA A 37 6.56 7.81 7.94
C ALA A 37 6.97 8.35 9.32
N SER A 38 7.65 9.50 9.34
CA SER A 38 7.99 10.22 10.57
C SER A 38 6.75 10.71 11.34
N THR A 39 5.74 11.22 10.63
CA THR A 39 4.48 11.73 11.18
C THR A 39 3.62 10.57 11.67
N LEU A 40 3.56 9.47 10.92
CA LEU A 40 2.89 8.23 11.34
C LEU A 40 3.51 7.67 12.62
N ALA A 41 4.84 7.59 12.70
CA ALA A 41 5.52 7.10 13.89
C ALA A 41 5.30 8.00 15.11
N GLN A 42 5.30 9.32 14.93
CA GLN A 42 4.99 10.28 16.00
C GLN A 42 3.54 10.13 16.48
N GLN A 43 2.57 10.01 15.56
CA GLN A 43 1.17 9.80 15.90
C GLN A 43 0.96 8.45 16.61
N ALA A 44 1.57 7.38 16.11
CA ALA A 44 1.54 6.05 16.73
C ALA A 44 2.08 6.09 18.18
N ARG A 45 3.24 6.74 18.40
CA ARG A 45 3.80 6.93 19.74
C ARG A 45 2.88 7.75 20.64
N SER A 46 2.29 8.83 20.12
CA SER A 46 1.32 9.65 20.87
C SER A 46 0.03 8.89 21.23
N ALA A 47 -0.32 7.89 20.43
CA ALA A 47 -1.44 6.98 20.66
C ALA A 47 -1.06 5.78 21.57
N GLY A 48 0.17 5.74 22.09
CA GLY A 48 0.66 4.66 22.97
C GLY A 48 1.03 3.38 22.22
N VAL A 49 1.09 3.40 20.90
CA VAL A 49 1.60 2.28 20.09
C VAL A 49 3.12 2.35 20.10
N VAL A 50 3.74 1.44 20.86
CA VAL A 50 5.18 1.21 20.87
C VAL A 50 5.43 0.01 19.96
N GLU A 51 6.32 0.16 18.97
CA GLU A 51 6.82 -1.01 18.22
C GLU A 51 7.50 -1.95 19.21
N ASP A 52 6.90 -3.12 19.42
CA ASP A 52 7.55 -4.23 20.13
C ASP A 52 8.40 -4.98 19.10
N ILE A 53 9.73 -4.94 19.28
CA ILE A 53 10.74 -5.45 18.35
C ILE A 53 11.35 -6.76 18.88
#